data_AF-A0A444I355-F1
#
_entry.id   AF-A0A444I355-F1
#
_cell.length_a   1.000
_cell.length_b   1.000
_cell.length_c   1.000
_cell.angle_alpha   90.00
_cell.angle_beta   90.00
_cell.angle_gamma   90.00
#
_symmetry.space_group_name_H-M   'P 1'
#
loop_
_entity.id
_entity.type
_entity.pdbx_description
1 polymer ?
#
loop_
_entity_poly.entity_id
_entity_poly.type
_entity_poly.pdbx_seq_one_letter_code
_entity_poly.pdbx_strand_id
1 'polypeptide(L)' 'MIHLHIIPTYRGGDPAPTGYLEWHEWARVQLRAGLRQAKCPKCGRYKFPQELSGEHIRGGLICNDCFMSGGTDAEH' A
#
# COMPACT_ATOMS: atom_id res chain seq x y z
N MET A 1 -25.67 15.79 -16.12
CA MET A 1 -24.47 15.78 -15.25
C MET A 1 -23.52 14.73 -15.82
N ILE A 2 -22.44 15.17 -16.46
CA ILE A 2 -21.45 14.28 -17.07
C ILE A 2 -20.58 13.77 -15.91
N HIS A 3 -20.69 12.49 -15.56
CA HIS A 3 -19.68 11.85 -14.72
C HIS A 3 -18.39 11.76 -15.52
N LEU A 4 -17.58 12.82 -15.43
CA LEU A 4 -16.21 12.82 -15.92
C LEU A 4 -15.47 11.75 -15.13
N HIS A 5 -15.23 10.60 -15.76
CA HIS A 5 -14.37 9.55 -15.24
C HIS A 5 -12.95 10.13 -15.29
N ILE A 6 -12.58 10.90 -14.25
CA ILE A 6 -11.21 11.34 -14.06
C ILE A 6 -10.43 10.05 -13.83
N ILE A 7 -9.72 9.59 -14.86
CA ILE A 7 -8.75 8.51 -14.70
C ILE A 7 -7.60 9.14 -13.90
N PRO A 8 -7.42 8.80 -12.61
CA PRO A 8 -6.36 9.39 -11.83
C PRO A 8 -5.02 9.03 -12.47
N THR A 9 -4.26 10.05 -12.88
CA THR A 9 -2.90 9.87 -13.36
C THR A 9 -2.00 9.68 -12.14
N TYR A 10 -2.00 8.46 -11.59
CA TYR A 10 -1.12 8.11 -10.47
C TYR A 10 0.34 8.38 -10.84
N ARG A 11 1.12 8.91 -9.90
CA ARG A 11 2.57 9.06 -10.01
C ARG A 11 3.26 8.13 -9.01
N GLY A 12 4.52 7.83 -9.29
CA GLY A 12 5.36 7.11 -8.33
C GLY A 12 5.51 7.96 -7.06
N GLY A 13 5.18 7.38 -5.90
CA GLY A 13 5.22 8.09 -4.62
C GLY A 13 3.86 8.50 -4.05
N ASP A 14 2.78 8.48 -4.83
CA ASP A 14 1.45 8.83 -4.33
C ASP A 14 0.97 7.88 -3.22
N PRO A 15 0.16 8.37 -2.25
CA PRO A 15 -0.46 7.52 -1.25
C PRO A 15 -1.38 6.47 -1.90
N ALA A 16 -1.49 5.32 -1.25
CA ALA A 16 -2.33 4.23 -1.77
C ALA A 16 -3.81 4.63 -1.76
N PRO A 17 -4.55 4.41 -2.87
CA PRO A 17 -5.98 4.63 -2.90
C PRO A 17 -6.74 3.55 -2.12
N THR A 18 -7.97 3.86 -1.71
CA THR A 18 -8.84 2.93 -0.96
C THR A 18 -9.62 1.96 -1.85
N GLY A 19 -9.80 2.27 -3.14
CA GLY A 19 -10.53 1.41 -4.08
C GLY A 19 -9.67 0.26 -4.63
N TYR A 20 -10.27 -0.92 -4.80
CA TYR A 20 -9.55 -2.10 -5.30
C TYR A 20 -9.02 -1.92 -6.73
N LEU A 21 -9.88 -1.49 -7.66
CA LEU A 21 -9.51 -1.23 -9.06
C LEU A 21 -8.42 -0.16 -9.16
N GLU A 22 -8.59 0.92 -8.40
CA GLU A 22 -7.66 2.03 -8.28
C GLU A 22 -6.30 1.58 -7.74
N TRP A 23 -6.31 0.71 -6.72
CA TRP A 23 -5.08 0.15 -6.14
C TRP A 23 -4.30 -0.67 -7.17
N HIS A 24 -4.98 -1.44 -8.03
CA HIS A 24 -4.32 -2.20 -9.10
C HIS A 24 -3.66 -1.30 -10.15
N GLU A 25 -4.29 -0.19 -10.50
CA GLU A 25 -3.72 0.81 -11.42
C GLU A 25 -2.54 1.55 -10.79
N TRP A 26 -2.71 2.00 -9.55
CA TRP A 26 -1.66 2.65 -8.77
C TRP A 26 -0.45 1.72 -8.55
N ALA A 27 -0.66 0.47 -8.17
CA ALA A 27 0.40 -0.51 -7.94
C ALA A 27 1.26 -0.73 -9.19
N ARG A 28 0.62 -0.75 -10.38
CA ARG A 28 1.34 -0.83 -11.66
C ARG A 28 2.23 0.39 -11.89
N VAL A 29 1.77 1.59 -11.54
CA VAL A 29 2.59 2.81 -11.63
C VAL A 29 3.76 2.77 -10.64
N GLN A 30 3.53 2.36 -9.39
CA GLN A 30 4.59 2.27 -8.39
C GLN A 30 5.69 1.29 -8.82
N LEU A 31 5.31 0.11 -9.33
CA LEU A 31 6.27 -0.85 -9.88
C LEU A 31 7.05 -0.28 -11.05
N ARG A 32 6.39 0.44 -11.97
CA ARG A 32 7.05 1.11 -13.10
C ARG A 32 7.99 2.23 -12.65
N ALA A 33 7.69 2.88 -11.53
CA ALA A 33 8.57 3.84 -10.88
C ALA A 33 9.74 3.19 -10.12
N GLY A 34 9.82 1.85 -10.09
CA GLY A 34 10.91 1.10 -9.45
C GLY A 34 10.68 0.80 -7.96
N LEU A 35 9.52 1.16 -7.41
CA LEU A 35 9.18 0.85 -6.03
C LEU A 35 8.78 -0.62 -5.90
N ARG A 36 9.33 -1.28 -4.89
CA ARG A 36 9.09 -2.70 -4.64
C ARG A 36 8.27 -2.88 -3.38
N GLN A 37 7.35 -3.84 -3.43
CA GLN A 37 6.62 -4.27 -2.24
C GLN A 37 7.58 -4.93 -1.25
N ALA A 38 7.44 -4.60 0.02
CA ALA A 38 8.12 -5.29 1.11
C ALA A 38 7.11 -6.05 1.97
N LYS A 39 7.55 -7.14 2.58
CA LYS A 39 6.72 -7.97 3.44
C LYS A 39 6.68 -7.35 4.84
N CYS A 40 5.49 -7.03 5.33
CA CYS A 40 5.30 -6.65 6.72
C CYS A 40 5.62 -7.85 7.62
N PRO A 41 6.54 -7.73 8.61
CA PRO A 41 6.91 -8.83 9.49
C PRO A 41 5.84 -9.16 10.55
N LYS A 42 4.84 -8.30 10.72
CA LYS A 42 3.73 -8.49 11.67
C LYS A 42 2.57 -9.27 11.05
N CYS A 43 1.97 -8.78 9.97
CA CYS A 43 0.85 -9.47 9.30
C CYS A 43 1.26 -10.37 8.12
N GLY A 44 2.53 -10.36 7.71
CA GLY A 44 3.02 -11.16 6.59
C GLY A 44 2.56 -10.70 5.20
N ARG A 45 1.76 -9.63 5.10
CA ARG A 45 1.27 -9.09 3.81
C ARG A 45 2.34 -8.28 3.10
N TYR A 46 2.33 -8.34 1.77
CA TYR A 46 3.17 -7.49 0.92
C TYR A 46 2.49 -6.14 0.74
N LYS A 47 3.25 -5.09 1.01
CA LYS A 47 2.80 -3.70 1.00
C LYS A 47 3.86 -2.83 0.33
N PHE A 48 3.42 -1.79 -0.37
CA PHE A 48 4.36 -0.83 -0.95
C PHE A 48 4.97 0.07 0.14
N PRO A 49 6.13 0.70 -0.10
CA PRO A 49 6.78 1.58 0.87
C PRO A 49 5.87 2.68 1.42
N GLN A 50 4.93 3.18 0.62
CA GLN A 50 3.94 4.19 1.01
C GLN A 50 2.87 3.66 1.98
N GLU A 51 2.63 2.35 1.98
CA GLU A 51 1.74 1.67 2.92
C GLU A 51 2.49 1.14 4.16
N LEU A 52 3.82 1.27 4.19
CA LEU A 52 4.65 0.94 5.33
C LEU A 52 4.79 2.14 6.27
N SER A 53 4.76 1.85 7.56
CA SER A 53 5.15 2.78 8.60
C SER A 53 6.68 2.77 8.71
N GLY A 54 7.27 3.88 9.15
CA GLY A 54 8.71 3.97 9.43
C GLY A 54 9.18 3.13 10.62
N GLU A 55 8.25 2.45 11.29
CA GLU A 55 8.50 1.59 12.44
C GLU A 55 9.06 0.22 12.03
N HIS A 56 10.04 -0.28 12.79
CA HIS A 56 10.73 -1.53 12.48
C HIS A 56 10.47 -2.59 13.55
N ILE A 57 9.94 -3.75 13.14
CA ILE A 57 9.77 -4.91 14.02
C ILE A 57 10.60 -6.07 13.45
N ARG A 58 11.42 -6.72 14.29
CA ARG A 58 12.27 -7.86 13.89
C ARG A 58 13.17 -7.54 12.68
N GLY A 59 13.59 -6.28 12.53
CA GLY A 59 14.44 -5.83 11.43
C GLY A 59 13.71 -5.57 10.10
N GLY A 60 12.38 -5.54 10.08
CA GLY A 60 11.58 -5.19 8.90
C GLY A 60 10.55 -4.09 9.19
N LEU A 61 10.22 -3.30 8.15
CA LEU A 61 9.19 -2.26 8.22
C LEU A 61 7.79 -2.86 8.37
N ILE A 62 6.99 -2.35 9.30
CA ILE A 62 5.59 -2.78 9.46
C ILE A 62 4.65 -1.93 8.61
N CYS A 63 3.49 -2.46 8.23
CA CYS A 63 2.48 -1.67 7.52
C CYS A 63 1.72 -0.71 8.43
N ASN A 64 1.13 0.35 7.85
CA ASN A 64 0.36 1.35 8.57
C ASN A 64 -0.82 0.73 9.34
N ASP A 65 -1.54 -0.25 8.76
CA ASP A 65 -2.56 -1.02 9.48
C ASP A 65 -1.98 -1.75 10.70
N CYS A 66 -0.80 -2.36 10.56
CA CYS A 66 -0.16 -3.09 11.66
C CYS A 66 0.33 -2.16 12.78
N PHE A 67 0.73 -0.94 12.40
CA PHE A 67 1.13 0.12 13.30
C PHE A 67 -0.08 0.66 14.08
N MET A 68 -1.16 1.02 13.39
CA MET A 68 -2.35 1.63 14.00
C MET A 68 -3.24 0.63 14.73
N SER A 69 -3.37 -0.61 14.23
CA SER A 69 -4.41 -1.52 14.69
C SER A 69 -3.97 -2.48 15.79
N GLY A 70 -2.74 -2.39 16.32
CA GLY A 70 -2.38 -3.22 17.49
C GLY A 70 -2.47 -4.75 17.30
N GLY A 71 -2.68 -5.24 16.08
CA GLY A 71 -2.79 -6.67 15.77
C GLY A 71 -4.24 -7.16 15.70
N THR A 72 -4.72 -7.40 14.49
CA THR A 72 -5.74 -8.41 14.27
C THR A 72 -5.34 -9.19 13.03
N ASP A 73 -5.10 -10.47 13.27
CA ASP A 73 -4.73 -11.48 12.30
C ASP A 73 -5.92 -11.68 11.37
N ALA A 74 -5.99 -10.89 10.29
CA ALA A 74 -6.99 -11.08 9.25
C ALA A 74 -6.55 -12.24 8.33
N GLU A 75 -6.60 -13.44 8.90
CA GLU A 75 -7.01 -14.72 8.30
C GLU A 75 -8.56 -14.64 8.21
N HIS A 76 -9.29 -14.98 7.16
CA HIS A 76 -9.18 -15.88 6.02
C HIS A 76 -10.05 -15.32 4.88
#